data_AF-Q3SSY9-F1
#
_entry.id   AF-Q3SSY9-F1
#
_cell.length_a   1.000
_cell.length_b   1.000
_cell.length_c   1.000
_cell.angle_alpha   90.00
_cell.angle_beta   90.00
_cell.angle_gamma   90.00
#
_symmetry.space_group_name_H-M   'P 1'
#
loop_
_entity.id
_entity.type
_entity.pdbx_description
1 polymer ?
#
loop_
_entity_poly.entity_id
_entity_poly.type
_entity_poly.pdbx_seq_one_letter_code
_entity_poly.pdbx_strand_id
1 'polypeptide(L)' 'MRSADEGNVVPLRSNNGDIVDRMAADLIRFEATGTESDAIRSLMCTRRYSYSDIATFVDDALAVARQEIVTTEMARAS' A
#
# COMPACT_ATOMS: atom_id res chain seq x y z
N MET A 1 13.83 -33.88 25.56
CA MET A 1 14.54 -32.62 25.87
C MET A 1 14.74 -31.87 24.55
N ARG A 2 14.19 -30.65 24.50
CA ARG A 2 14.46 -29.47 23.65
C ARG A 2 14.64 -29.62 22.13
N SER A 3 13.67 -29.00 21.45
CA SER A 3 13.69 -28.38 20.12
C SER A 3 14.98 -27.63 19.78
N ALA A 4 15.34 -27.66 18.50
CA ALA A 4 16.07 -26.62 17.78
C ALA A 4 15.33 -26.48 16.43
N ASP A 5 14.42 -25.52 16.35
CA ASP A 5 14.68 -24.21 15.72
C ASP A 5 14.67 -24.35 14.19
N GLU A 6 13.48 -24.62 13.66
CA GLU A 6 13.16 -24.29 12.27
C GLU A 6 13.16 -22.77 12.17
N GLY A 7 14.34 -22.22 11.90
CA GLY A 7 14.50 -20.83 11.52
C GLY A 7 13.66 -20.57 10.28
N ASN A 8 12.42 -20.14 10.51
CA ASN A 8 11.50 -19.64 9.50
C ASN A 8 12.15 -18.40 8.88
N VAL A 9 12.90 -18.63 7.80
CA VAL A 9 13.43 -17.58 6.95
C VAL A 9 12.25 -16.93 6.23
N VAL A 10 11.61 -15.99 6.92
CA VAL A 10 10.60 -15.12 6.33
C VAL A 10 11.25 -14.48 5.09
N PRO A 11 10.71 -14.67 3.88
CA PRO A 11 11.34 -14.13 2.69
C PRO A 11 11.33 -12.61 2.76
N LEU A 12 12.50 -12.01 3.04
CA LEU A 12 12.78 -10.58 2.95
C LEU A 12 12.88 -10.14 1.48
N ARG A 13 11.86 -10.44 0.68
CA ARG A 13 11.69 -9.86 -0.65
C ARG A 13 10.32 -9.20 -0.70
N SER A 14 10.22 -8.04 -0.05
CA SER A 14 9.23 -7.04 -0.44
C SER A 14 9.54 -6.69 -1.88
N ASN A 15 8.80 -7.27 -2.81
CA ASN A 15 8.83 -6.87 -4.21
C ASN A 15 8.27 -5.43 -4.22
N ASN A 16 8.89 -4.49 -4.91
CA ASN A 16 8.42 -3.09 -4.85
C ASN A 16 6.93 -2.94 -5.26
N GLY A 17 6.43 -3.84 -6.12
CA GLY A 17 4.99 -3.94 -6.42
C GLY A 17 4.12 -4.23 -5.19
N ASP A 18 4.59 -5.07 -4.26
CA ASP A 18 3.87 -5.36 -3.00
C ASP A 18 3.74 -4.12 -2.11
N ILE A 19 4.66 -3.15 -2.21
CA ILE A 19 4.57 -1.90 -1.43
C ILE A 19 3.51 -0.98 -2.05
N VAL A 20 3.53 -0.81 -3.38
CA VAL A 20 2.55 0.00 -4.12
C VAL A 20 1.13 -0.51 -3.87
N ASP A 21 0.91 -1.82 -3.99
CA ASP A 21 -0.42 -2.43 -3.78
C ASP A 21 -0.93 -2.24 -2.35
N ARG A 22 -0.03 -2.39 -1.36
CA ARG A 22 -0.38 -2.14 0.06
C ARG A 22 -0.69 -0.67 0.33
N MET A 23 0.11 0.24 -0.22
CA MET A 23 -0.13 1.68 -0.09
C MET A 23 -1.45 2.05 -0.77
N ALA A 24 -1.74 1.54 -1.96
CA ALA A 24 -3.00 1.78 -2.66
C ALA A 24 -4.21 1.30 -1.85
N ALA A 25 -4.15 0.07 -1.30
CA ALA A 25 -5.20 -0.46 -0.45
C ALA A 25 -5.42 0.37 0.82
N ASP A 26 -4.34 0.84 1.46
CA ASP A 26 -4.43 1.74 2.62
C ASP A 26 -5.04 3.10 2.21
N LEU A 27 -4.66 3.67 1.06
CA LEU A 27 -5.22 4.93 0.56
C LEU A 27 -6.72 4.84 0.26
N ILE A 28 -7.18 3.74 -0.36
CA ILE A 28 -8.61 3.48 -0.56
C ILE A 28 -9.32 3.38 0.79
N ARG A 29 -8.76 2.60 1.72
CA ARG A 29 -9.33 2.39 3.05
C ARG A 29 -9.51 3.68 3.85
N PHE A 30 -8.58 4.62 3.72
CA PHE A 30 -8.62 5.91 4.40
C PHE A 30 -9.30 7.00 3.58
N GLU A 31 -9.81 6.68 2.39
CA GLU A 31 -10.40 7.63 1.44
C GLU A 31 -9.44 8.78 1.06
N ALA A 32 -8.13 8.55 1.14
CA ALA A 32 -7.07 9.55 0.97
C ALA A 32 -6.55 9.61 -0.48
N THR A 33 -7.43 9.53 -1.47
CA THR A 33 -7.08 9.47 -2.90
C THR A 33 -7.23 10.80 -3.64
N GLY A 34 -7.70 11.85 -2.94
CA GLY A 34 -8.02 13.16 -3.51
C GLY A 34 -6.78 14.00 -3.88
N THR A 35 -5.80 14.09 -2.98
CA THR A 35 -4.57 14.86 -3.22
C THR A 35 -3.34 14.12 -2.70
N GLU A 36 -2.18 14.39 -3.30
CA GLU A 36 -0.90 13.81 -2.89
C GLU A 36 -0.56 14.13 -1.42
N SER A 37 -0.75 15.39 -1.00
CA SER A 37 -0.49 15.80 0.39
C SER A 37 -1.31 15.02 1.41
N ASP A 38 -2.57 14.69 1.08
CA ASP A 38 -3.43 13.92 1.97
C ASP A 38 -3.06 12.44 1.98
N ALA A 39 -2.69 11.89 0.82
CA ALA A 39 -2.15 10.54 0.68
C ALA A 39 -0.88 10.36 1.52
N ILE A 40 0.09 11.27 1.38
CA ILE A 40 1.34 11.27 2.17
C ILE A 40 1.02 11.34 3.66
N ARG A 41 0.14 12.26 4.09
CA ARG A 41 -0.25 12.39 5.49
C ARG A 41 -0.87 11.09 6.02
N SER A 42 -1.80 10.51 5.27
CA SER A 42 -2.50 9.27 5.62
C SER A 42 -1.52 8.10 5.77
N LEU A 43 -0.61 7.92 4.80
CA LEU A 43 0.40 6.86 4.82
C LEU A 43 1.41 7.05 5.96
N MET A 44 1.84 8.28 6.24
CA MET A 44 2.70 8.59 7.39
C MET A 44 2.02 8.26 8.73
N CYS A 45 0.70 8.48 8.85
CA CYS A 45 -0.07 8.15 10.05
C CYS A 45 -0.10 6.64 10.35
N THR A 46 0.05 5.78 9.34
CA THR A 46 0.08 4.31 9.53
C THR A 46 1.34 3.82 10.25
N ARG A 47 2.45 4.57 10.14
CA ARG A 47 3.81 4.18 10.58
C ARG A 47 4.29 2.83 10.00
N ARG A 48 3.68 2.35 8.91
CA ARG A 48 4.03 1.08 8.24
C ARG A 48 5.06 1.25 7.14
N TYR A 49 5.18 2.45 6.59
CA TYR A 49 6.05 2.78 5.47
C TYR A 49 7.12 3.77 5.92
N SER A 50 8.33 3.64 5.36
CA SER A 50 9.35 4.67 5.57
C SER A 50 9.00 5.92 4.76
N TYR A 51 9.53 7.08 5.16
CA TYR A 51 9.37 8.30 4.37
C TYR A 51 9.90 8.13 2.94
N SER A 52 11.02 7.41 2.78
CA SER A 52 11.61 7.12 1.47
C SER A 52 10.69 6.28 0.59
N ASP A 53 10.03 5.26 1.14
CA ASP A 53 9.06 4.44 0.38
C ASP A 53 7.86 5.28 -0.03
N ILE A 54 7.32 6.09 0.89
CA ILE A 54 6.20 6.98 0.60
C ILE A 54 6.57 7.95 -0.52
N ALA A 55 7.69 8.65 -0.40
CA ALA A 55 8.14 9.60 -1.40
C ALA A 55 8.45 8.95 -2.78
N THR A 56 8.82 7.67 -2.80
CA THR A 56 9.14 6.94 -4.03
C THR A 56 7.90 6.40 -4.72
N PHE A 57 6.89 5.94 -3.97
CA PHE A 57 5.79 5.13 -4.48
C PHE A 57 4.40 5.77 -4.38
N VAL A 58 4.26 6.96 -3.77
CA VAL A 58 2.93 7.57 -3.54
C VAL A 58 2.15 7.85 -4.83
N ASP A 59 2.82 8.29 -5.89
CA ASP A 59 2.17 8.58 -7.18
C ASP A 59 1.63 7.30 -7.83
N ASP A 60 2.43 6.23 -7.84
CA ASP A 60 2.03 4.93 -8.36
C ASP A 60 0.87 4.35 -7.55
N ALA A 61 0.94 4.42 -6.21
CA ALA A 61 -0.11 3.96 -5.32
C ALA A 61 -1.42 4.74 -5.53
N LEU A 62 -1.34 6.05 -5.77
CA LEU A 62 -2.50 6.86 -6.10
C LEU A 62 -3.12 6.49 -7.45
N ALA A 63 -2.30 6.22 -8.46
CA ALA A 63 -2.77 5.79 -9.77
C ALA A 63 -3.52 4.44 -9.66
N VAL A 64 -2.94 3.47 -8.96
CA VAL A 64 -3.57 2.16 -8.71
C VAL A 64 -4.87 2.33 -7.92
N ALA A 65 -4.85 3.08 -6.81
CA ALA A 65 -6.03 3.28 -5.98
C ALA A 65 -7.20 3.91 -6.75
N ARG A 66 -6.92 4.93 -7.57
CA ARG A 66 -7.94 5.58 -8.40
C ARG A 66 -8.48 4.66 -9.48
N GLN A 67 -7.60 3.87 -10.11
CA GLN A 67 -8.01 2.91 -11.12
C GLN A 67 -8.95 1.85 -10.52
N GLU A 68 -8.64 1.31 -9.33
CA GLU A 68 -9.50 0.35 -8.64
C GLU A 68 -10.88 0.92 -8.29
N ILE A 69 -10.94 2.17 -7.81
CA ILE A 69 -12.20 2.87 -7.54
C ILE A 69 -13.02 2.97 -8.82
N VAL A 70 -12.43 3.45 -9.92
CA VAL A 70 -13.12 3.57 -11.21
C VAL A 70 -13.62 2.22 -11.69
N THR A 71 -12.77 1.18 -11.68
CA THR A 71 -13.15 -0.17 -12.09
C THR A 71 -14.31 -0.73 -11.26
N THR A 72 -14.30 -0.49 -9.94
CA THR A 72 -15.38 -0.91 -9.04
C THR A 72 -16.69 -0.20 -9.34
N GLU A 73 -16.65 1.11 -9.57
CA GLU A 73 -17.85 1.89 -9.89
C GLU A 73 -18.41 1.53 -11.27
N MET A 74 -17.54 1.29 -12.26
CA MET A 74 -17.96 0.81 -13.58
C MET A 74 -18.62 -0.57 -13.51
N ALA A 75 -18.12 -1.48 -12.67
CA ALA A 75 -18.72 -2.79 -12.47
C ALA A 75 -20.10 -2.72 -11.78
N ARG A 76 -20.35 -1.70 -10.95
CA ARG A 76 -21.66 -1.46 -10.31
C ARG A 76 -22.70 -0.85 -11.26
N ALA A 77 -22.24 -0.13 -12.29
CA ALA A 77 -23.09 0.56 -13.24
C ALA A 77 -23.51 -0.31 -14.46
N SER A 78 -22.95 -1.51 -14.59
CA SER A 78 -23.28 -2.48 -15.64
C SER A 78 -24.34 -3.49 -15.21
#